data_AF-A0A7Y3GAK4-F1
#
_entry.id   AF-A0A7Y3GAK4-F1
#
_cell.length_a   1.000
_cell.length_b   1.000
_cell.length_c   1.000
_cell.angle_alpha   90.00
_cell.angle_beta   90.00
_cell.angle_gamma   90.00
#
_symmetry.space_group_name_H-M   'P 1'
#
loop_
_entity.id
_entity.type
_entity.pdbx_description
1 polymer ?
#
loop_
_entity_poly.entity_id
_entity_poly.type
_entity_poly.pdbx_seq_one_letter_code
_entity_poly.pdbx_strand_id
1 'polypeptide(L)'
;MRERPGRKLRRSLCFGLGLTLAAAVVPTPPAEAGQITGVTWFSGVASVALAGWSTPDPNNDDFGVGASPNVVPILQKDYFAIGPVDIVLDVADSGGTTEYLIVEGVLNNTGVDWGGYHIELGFGTGAGFVASTAGDGLDFDAPDFTSDVSFNPSPGFFPSQVVTEDDILASGGIQPDFSFAGNFLFHVDVPDGISSFTIRQSPIAVPEPSTALFVALGLVGLAARRQS
;
A
#
# COMPACT_ATOMS: atom_id res chain seq x y z
N MET A 1 -96.67 -12.98 30.83
CA MET A 1 -95.59 -13.60 30.03
C MET A 1 -94.53 -12.52 29.83
N ARG A 2 -93.32 -12.75 30.39
CA ARG A 2 -91.95 -12.37 29.94
C ARG A 2 -91.80 -11.05 29.14
N GLU A 3 -90.83 -10.15 29.34
CA GLU A 3 -89.44 -10.33 29.73
C GLU A 3 -88.74 -8.93 29.89
N ARG A 4 -87.88 -8.85 30.91
CA ARG A 4 -86.55 -8.20 31.07
C ARG A 4 -86.18 -6.77 30.56
N PRO A 5 -85.28 -6.07 31.30
CA PRO A 5 -84.89 -4.68 31.06
C PRO A 5 -83.61 -4.52 30.21
N GLY A 6 -83.59 -3.53 29.31
CA GLY A 6 -82.45 -3.22 28.44
C GLY A 6 -81.61 -2.04 28.93
N ARG A 7 -80.37 -2.35 29.33
CA ARG A 7 -79.30 -1.45 29.80
C ARG A 7 -78.94 -0.33 28.82
N LYS A 8 -78.69 0.86 29.38
CA LYS A 8 -78.08 2.03 28.72
C LYS A 8 -76.61 1.74 28.37
N LEU A 9 -76.22 1.88 27.10
CA LEU A 9 -74.83 1.81 26.64
C LEU A 9 -74.31 3.24 26.40
N ARG A 10 -73.48 3.76 27.30
CA ARG A 10 -72.75 5.02 27.10
C ARG A 10 -71.51 4.71 26.25
N ARG A 11 -71.42 5.32 25.08
CA ARG A 11 -70.20 5.31 24.25
C ARG A 11 -69.28 6.44 24.72
N SER A 12 -68.23 6.09 25.46
CA SER A 12 -67.09 6.98 25.71
C SER A 12 -66.12 6.87 24.54
N LEU A 13 -65.91 7.98 23.84
CA LEU A 13 -64.94 8.12 22.77
C LEU A 13 -63.58 8.50 23.40
N CYS A 14 -62.67 7.54 23.56
CA CYS A 14 -61.30 7.82 23.99
C CYS A 14 -60.48 8.30 22.79
N PHE A 15 -60.14 9.59 22.75
CA PHE A 15 -59.13 10.13 21.84
C PHE A 15 -57.75 9.68 22.35
N GLY A 16 -57.17 8.67 21.71
CA GLY A 16 -55.77 8.29 21.91
C GLY A 16 -54.87 9.27 21.18
N LEU A 17 -54.15 10.10 21.94
CA LEU A 17 -53.09 10.96 21.42
C LEU A 17 -51.88 10.07 21.09
N GLY A 18 -51.74 9.67 19.83
CA GLY A 18 -50.57 8.93 19.36
C GLY A 18 -49.37 9.86 19.31
N LEU A 19 -48.44 9.69 20.26
CA LEU A 19 -47.14 10.36 20.25
C LEU A 19 -46.25 9.62 19.26
N THR A 20 -46.19 10.11 18.02
CA THR A 20 -45.24 9.63 17.01
C THR A 20 -43.84 10.09 17.41
N LEU A 21 -43.02 9.18 17.91
CA LEU A 21 -41.59 9.40 18.13
C LEU A 21 -40.93 9.54 16.73
N ALA A 22 -40.63 10.75 16.31
CA ALA A 22 -39.81 10.98 15.13
C ALA A 22 -38.37 10.59 15.50
N ALA A 23 -37.91 9.43 15.02
CA ALA A 23 -36.49 9.09 15.06
C ALA A 23 -35.75 10.14 14.23
N ALA A 24 -34.95 10.98 14.90
CA ALA A 24 -33.99 11.82 14.21
C ALA A 24 -33.00 10.88 13.54
N VAL A 25 -33.06 10.78 12.22
CA VAL A 25 -31.97 10.21 11.43
C VAL A 25 -30.81 11.17 11.64
N VAL A 26 -29.88 10.77 12.50
CA VAL A 26 -28.57 11.42 12.54
C VAL A 26 -27.96 11.12 11.17
N PRO A 27 -27.66 12.14 10.34
CA PRO A 27 -26.88 11.87 9.14
C PRO A 27 -25.60 11.22 9.61
N THR A 28 -25.37 9.97 9.20
CA THR A 28 -24.02 9.42 9.22
C THR A 28 -23.17 10.46 8.49
N PRO A 29 -22.06 10.95 9.07
CA PRO A 29 -21.12 11.73 8.29
C PRO A 29 -20.87 10.94 7.00
N PRO A 30 -20.71 11.64 5.85
CA PRO A 30 -20.23 10.94 4.66
C PRO A 30 -19.03 10.11 5.10
N ALA A 31 -18.95 8.87 4.64
CA ALA A 31 -17.75 8.07 4.82
C ALA A 31 -16.54 8.91 4.31
N GLU A 32 -15.31 8.55 4.65
CA GLU A 32 -14.14 9.43 4.54
C GLU A 32 -13.02 8.63 3.78
N ALA A 33 -12.48 9.02 2.57
CA ALA A 33 -11.46 8.33 1.67
C ALA A 33 -10.35 9.23 1.16
N GLY A 34 -9.11 8.78 1.29
CA GLY A 34 -7.98 9.63 1.00
C GLY A 34 -7.79 9.82 -0.49
N GLN A 35 -7.73 11.08 -0.94
CA GLN A 35 -7.26 11.42 -2.28
C GLN A 35 -5.82 11.88 -2.25
N ILE A 36 -4.99 11.33 -3.13
CA ILE A 36 -3.64 11.82 -3.34
C ILE A 36 -3.72 13.22 -3.96
N THR A 37 -3.08 14.19 -3.31
CA THR A 37 -3.01 15.60 -3.71
C THR A 37 -1.60 16.10 -3.96
N GLY A 38 -0.60 15.29 -3.63
CA GLY A 38 0.81 15.60 -3.80
C GLY A 38 1.64 14.33 -3.82
N VAL A 39 2.74 14.35 -4.56
CA VAL A 39 3.75 13.30 -4.53
C VAL A 39 5.12 13.95 -4.48
N THR A 40 5.87 13.63 -3.45
CA THR A 40 7.28 14.02 -3.28
C THR A 40 8.12 12.78 -3.01
N TRP A 41 9.43 12.88 -3.21
CA TRP A 41 10.31 11.74 -2.97
C TRP A 41 11.61 12.19 -2.31
N PHE A 42 12.19 11.28 -1.53
CA PHE A 42 13.41 11.47 -0.78
C PHE A 42 14.32 10.27 -0.99
N SER A 43 15.52 10.51 -1.51
CA SER A 43 16.53 9.47 -1.62
C SER A 43 17.93 10.05 -1.63
N GLY A 44 18.87 9.34 -1.01
CA GLY A 44 20.30 9.57 -1.18
C GLY A 44 20.96 8.61 -2.17
N VAL A 45 20.20 7.66 -2.74
CA VAL A 45 20.71 6.51 -3.48
C VAL A 45 20.06 6.29 -4.85
N ALA A 46 19.00 7.04 -5.16
CA ALA A 46 18.32 6.97 -6.43
C ALA A 46 17.81 8.34 -6.89
N SER A 47 17.47 8.43 -8.18
CA SER A 47 16.65 9.51 -8.73
C SER A 47 15.27 8.97 -9.13
N VAL A 48 14.23 9.80 -8.99
CA VAL A 48 12.85 9.43 -9.31
C VAL A 48 12.24 10.43 -10.30
N ALA A 49 11.67 9.91 -11.38
CA ALA A 49 10.89 10.65 -12.36
C ALA A 49 9.42 10.28 -12.24
N LEU A 50 8.60 11.23 -11.78
CA LEU A 50 7.15 11.08 -11.63
C LEU A 50 6.44 11.63 -12.88
N ALA A 51 5.38 10.94 -13.34
CA ALA A 51 4.49 11.49 -14.37
C ALA A 51 3.36 12.34 -13.78
N GLY A 52 3.00 12.10 -12.53
CA GLY A 52 1.86 12.70 -11.84
C GLY A 52 1.01 11.62 -11.17
N TRP A 53 -0.26 11.92 -10.94
CA TRP A 53 -1.27 10.99 -10.48
C TRP A 53 -2.62 11.37 -11.08
N SER A 54 -3.57 10.44 -11.05
CA SER A 54 -4.93 10.63 -11.55
C SER A 54 -5.91 9.91 -10.65
N THR A 55 -6.94 10.62 -10.19
CA THR A 55 -8.01 10.06 -9.32
C THR A 55 -9.38 10.28 -9.94
N PRO A 56 -9.72 9.62 -11.07
CA PRO A 56 -11.01 9.80 -11.73
C PRO A 56 -12.19 9.20 -10.95
N ASP A 57 -11.94 8.25 -10.04
CA ASP A 57 -12.97 7.53 -9.30
C ASP A 57 -12.58 7.36 -7.81
N PRO A 58 -12.67 8.44 -7.01
CA PRO A 58 -12.40 8.34 -5.58
C PRO A 58 -13.47 7.54 -4.83
N ASN A 59 -13.14 7.02 -3.66
CA ASN A 59 -14.02 6.18 -2.84
C ASN A 59 -14.38 4.84 -3.48
N ASN A 60 -13.46 4.28 -4.27
CA ASN A 60 -13.61 3.03 -5.00
C ASN A 60 -12.83 1.87 -4.34
N ASP A 61 -12.83 1.82 -3.01
CA ASP A 61 -12.38 0.69 -2.19
C ASP A 61 -12.81 -0.65 -2.80
N ASP A 62 -11.89 -1.62 -2.83
CA ASP A 62 -12.06 -2.91 -3.50
C ASP A 62 -12.59 -2.75 -4.94
N PHE A 63 -11.85 -2.10 -5.85
CA PHE A 63 -12.27 -1.97 -7.26
C PHE A 63 -12.54 -3.34 -7.93
N GLY A 64 -12.09 -4.42 -7.28
CA GLY A 64 -12.36 -5.81 -7.57
C GLY A 64 -11.31 -6.38 -8.52
N VAL A 65 -11.68 -7.39 -9.31
CA VAL A 65 -10.72 -8.01 -10.24
C VAL A 65 -10.28 -7.02 -11.31
N GLY A 66 -9.05 -6.52 -11.21
CA GLY A 66 -8.43 -5.70 -12.24
C GLY A 66 -7.47 -4.65 -11.68
N ALA A 67 -7.29 -3.58 -12.45
CA ALA A 67 -6.47 -2.44 -12.10
C ALA A 67 -7.36 -1.27 -11.68
N SER A 68 -7.06 -0.64 -10.54
CA SER A 68 -7.73 0.60 -10.14
C SER A 68 -7.60 1.67 -11.23
N PRO A 69 -8.68 2.41 -11.54
CA PRO A 69 -8.64 3.55 -12.46
C PRO A 69 -7.88 4.75 -11.87
N ASN A 70 -7.64 4.77 -10.55
CA ASN A 70 -6.78 5.76 -9.91
C ASN A 70 -5.34 5.27 -9.99
N VAL A 71 -4.45 6.08 -10.55
CA VAL A 71 -3.10 5.64 -10.90
C VAL A 71 -2.05 6.65 -10.48
N VAL A 72 -0.94 6.15 -9.93
CA VAL A 72 0.28 6.92 -9.66
C VAL A 72 1.44 6.37 -10.51
N PRO A 73 1.64 6.89 -11.74
CA PRO A 73 2.73 6.46 -12.60
C PRO A 73 4.08 7.06 -12.18
N ILE A 74 5.03 6.18 -11.84
CA ILE A 74 6.43 6.49 -11.59
C ILE A 74 7.25 6.02 -12.80
N LEU A 75 7.49 6.91 -13.74
CA LEU A 75 8.06 6.57 -15.05
C LEU A 75 9.44 5.90 -14.93
N GLN A 76 10.26 6.36 -14.00
CA GLN A 76 11.60 5.83 -13.83
C GLN A 76 12.12 6.08 -12.41
N LYS A 77 12.76 5.06 -11.86
CA LYS A 77 13.55 5.11 -10.64
C LYS A 77 14.94 4.55 -10.96
N ASP A 78 15.96 5.38 -10.90
CA ASP A 78 17.34 4.99 -11.22
C ASP A 78 18.16 4.93 -9.93
N TYR A 79 18.41 3.71 -9.45
CA TYR A 79 19.21 3.45 -8.26
C TYR A 79 20.70 3.38 -8.60
N PHE A 80 21.50 4.26 -8.01
CA PHE A 80 22.95 4.28 -8.13
C PHE A 80 23.69 3.80 -6.87
N ALA A 81 22.94 3.42 -5.82
CA ALA A 81 23.45 2.72 -4.64
C ALA A 81 22.33 1.88 -3.98
N ILE A 82 22.72 0.97 -3.08
CA ILE A 82 21.76 0.20 -2.25
C ILE A 82 21.28 1.05 -1.08
N GLY A 83 19.96 1.17 -0.93
CA GLY A 83 19.31 1.88 0.16
C GLY A 83 17.85 2.21 -0.18
N PRO A 84 17.11 2.79 0.78
CA PRO A 84 15.70 3.09 0.57
C PRO A 84 15.49 4.32 -0.33
N VAL A 85 14.36 4.30 -1.03
CA VAL A 85 13.70 5.47 -1.60
C VAL A 85 12.37 5.62 -0.89
N ASP A 86 12.11 6.81 -0.37
CA ASP A 86 10.84 7.13 0.28
C ASP A 86 10.01 8.01 -0.67
N ILE A 87 8.83 7.54 -1.05
CA ILE A 87 7.85 8.31 -1.84
C ILE A 87 6.75 8.74 -0.89
N VAL A 88 6.65 10.05 -0.65
CA VAL A 88 5.65 10.63 0.24
C VAL A 88 4.47 11.11 -0.60
N LEU A 89 3.28 10.62 -0.26
CA LEU A 89 2.03 10.98 -0.92
C LEU A 89 1.20 11.81 0.05
N ASP A 90 0.88 13.04 -0.34
CA ASP A 90 0.00 13.93 0.42
C ASP A 90 -1.44 13.53 0.16
N VAL A 91 -2.25 13.47 1.22
CA VAL A 91 -3.63 12.98 1.19
C VAL A 91 -4.59 14.06 1.65
N ALA A 92 -5.74 14.18 0.97
CA ALA A 92 -6.85 15.00 1.39
C ALA A 92 -8.13 14.16 1.48
N ASP A 93 -8.97 14.49 2.46
CA ASP A 93 -10.14 13.68 2.76
C ASP A 93 -11.20 13.68 1.64
N SER A 94 -11.87 12.56 1.36
CA SER A 94 -12.82 12.49 0.23
C SER A 94 -14.08 11.61 0.25
N GLY A 95 -14.32 10.71 1.22
CA GLY A 95 -15.56 9.90 1.16
C GLY A 95 -15.66 8.38 1.54
N GLY A 96 -14.58 7.59 1.68
CA GLY A 96 -14.46 6.15 2.06
C GLY A 96 -13.02 5.53 2.05
N THR A 97 -12.66 4.66 1.11
CA THR A 97 -11.23 4.36 0.85
C THR A 97 -11.02 4.47 -0.64
N THR A 98 -9.87 5.00 -1.06
CA THR A 98 -9.55 5.09 -2.49
C THR A 98 -8.37 4.18 -2.78
N GLU A 99 -8.62 3.17 -3.60
CA GLU A 99 -7.57 2.28 -4.08
C GLU A 99 -6.79 2.98 -5.21
N TYR A 100 -5.45 2.96 -5.15
CA TYR A 100 -4.55 3.44 -6.19
C TYR A 100 -3.68 2.34 -6.75
N LEU A 101 -3.66 2.20 -8.07
CA LEU A 101 -2.64 1.44 -8.78
C LEU A 101 -1.34 2.26 -8.85
N ILE A 102 -0.28 1.71 -8.27
CA ILE A 102 1.09 2.21 -8.45
C ILE A 102 1.73 1.44 -9.59
N VAL A 103 2.25 2.15 -10.60
CA VAL A 103 3.01 1.54 -11.70
C VAL A 103 4.37 2.22 -11.79
N GLU A 104 5.44 1.43 -11.68
CA GLU A 104 6.79 1.97 -11.65
C GLU A 104 7.79 1.28 -12.58
N GLY A 105 8.67 2.09 -13.17
CA GLY A 105 9.87 1.62 -13.85
C GLY A 105 11.09 1.69 -12.93
N VAL A 106 11.83 0.60 -12.78
CA VAL A 106 12.99 0.53 -11.85
C VAL A 106 14.26 0.09 -12.60
N LEU A 107 15.25 0.97 -12.63
CA LEU A 107 16.60 0.71 -13.15
C LEU A 107 17.55 0.38 -12.01
N ASN A 108 18.21 -0.77 -12.11
CA ASN A 108 19.36 -1.10 -11.28
C ASN A 108 20.62 -0.55 -11.95
N ASN A 109 21.26 0.45 -11.34
CA ASN A 109 22.55 1.02 -11.73
C ASN A 109 23.49 1.10 -10.52
N THR A 110 23.33 0.15 -9.59
CA THR A 110 23.98 0.17 -8.27
C THR A 110 25.39 -0.43 -8.28
N GLY A 111 25.79 -1.05 -9.39
CA GLY A 111 27.05 -1.78 -9.50
C GLY A 111 26.97 -3.22 -8.96
N VAL A 112 25.79 -3.67 -8.50
CA VAL A 112 25.57 -5.02 -7.97
C VAL A 112 24.20 -5.57 -8.40
N ASP A 113 24.11 -6.88 -8.53
CA ASP A 113 22.84 -7.57 -8.79
C ASP A 113 21.91 -7.50 -7.58
N TRP A 114 20.60 -7.46 -7.81
CA TRP A 114 19.58 -7.54 -6.76
C TRP A 114 18.90 -8.91 -6.76
N GLY A 115 18.74 -9.50 -5.58
CA GLY A 115 18.02 -10.76 -5.37
C GLY A 115 16.57 -10.56 -4.93
N GLY A 116 16.17 -9.32 -4.69
CA GLY A 116 14.80 -8.97 -4.30
C GLY A 116 14.56 -7.47 -4.23
N TYR A 117 13.32 -7.13 -3.94
CA TYR A 117 12.83 -5.76 -3.80
C TYR A 117 11.77 -5.74 -2.69
N HIS A 118 11.89 -4.80 -1.77
CA HIS A 118 11.03 -4.69 -0.60
C HIS A 118 10.30 -3.35 -0.61
N ILE A 119 8.99 -3.39 -0.40
CA ILE A 119 8.11 -2.22 -0.29
C ILE A 119 7.41 -2.26 1.07
N GLU A 120 7.37 -1.12 1.75
CA GLU A 120 6.77 -0.97 3.07
C GLU A 120 5.94 0.33 3.11
N LEU A 121 4.74 0.27 3.69
CA LEU A 121 3.92 1.44 3.98
C LEU A 121 4.28 2.01 5.34
N GLY A 122 4.16 3.34 5.48
CA GLY A 122 4.41 3.99 6.75
C GLY A 122 4.39 5.51 6.66
N PHE A 123 5.07 6.16 7.60
CA PHE A 123 5.05 7.61 7.78
C PHE A 123 6.45 8.16 8.03
N GLY A 124 6.72 9.37 7.54
CA GLY A 124 8.04 9.99 7.67
C GLY A 124 9.07 9.47 6.66
N THR A 125 10.32 9.91 6.76
CA THR A 125 11.36 9.58 5.77
C THR A 125 12.72 9.35 6.41
N GLY A 126 13.63 8.69 5.68
CA GLY A 126 14.98 8.35 6.10
C GLY A 126 15.00 7.63 7.45
N ALA A 127 15.81 8.11 8.38
CA ALA A 127 15.90 7.57 9.73
C ALA A 127 14.66 7.85 10.61
N GLY A 128 13.78 8.77 10.18
CA GLY A 128 12.55 9.11 10.89
C GLY A 128 11.31 8.38 10.35
N PHE A 129 11.49 7.46 9.40
CA PHE A 129 10.39 6.64 8.92
C PHE A 129 9.93 5.64 9.99
N VAL A 130 8.62 5.48 10.08
CA VAL A 130 7.93 4.57 10.99
C VAL A 130 6.96 3.75 10.16
N ALA A 131 7.10 2.42 10.23
CA ALA A 131 6.21 1.49 9.56
C ALA A 131 4.75 1.73 9.95
N SER A 132 3.86 1.57 8.98
CA SER A 132 2.41 1.50 9.20
C SER A 132 2.06 0.32 10.10
N THR A 133 0.86 0.34 10.69
CA THR A 133 0.40 -0.74 11.56
C THR A 133 -0.92 -1.29 11.08
N ALA A 134 -0.94 -2.60 10.83
CA ALA A 134 -2.14 -3.38 10.58
C ALA A 134 -3.40 -2.90 11.31
N GLY A 135 -4.47 -2.72 10.54
CA GLY A 135 -5.81 -2.29 10.94
C GLY A 135 -6.02 -0.77 10.91
N ASP A 136 -5.10 0.00 10.33
CA ASP A 136 -5.28 1.45 10.13
C ASP A 136 -5.91 1.82 8.77
N GLY A 137 -6.13 0.84 7.90
CA GLY A 137 -6.80 0.96 6.60
C GLY A 137 -5.91 1.51 5.49
N LEU A 138 -4.62 1.78 5.77
CA LEU A 138 -3.62 2.03 4.75
C LEU A 138 -2.92 0.71 4.44
N ASP A 139 -3.21 0.12 3.30
CA ASP A 139 -2.73 -1.24 3.03
C ASP A 139 -2.55 -1.57 1.55
N PHE A 140 -2.01 -2.77 1.28
CA PHE A 140 -1.85 -3.36 -0.04
C PHE A 140 -3.02 -4.29 -0.40
N ASP A 141 -4.25 -3.75 -0.44
CA ASP A 141 -5.47 -4.48 -0.81
C ASP A 141 -5.74 -5.63 0.18
N ALA A 142 -5.70 -5.31 1.47
CA ALA A 142 -5.98 -6.24 2.54
C ALA A 142 -7.41 -6.03 3.07
N PRO A 143 -8.11 -7.11 3.50
CA PRO A 143 -7.65 -8.49 3.62
C PRO A 143 -7.98 -9.38 2.41
N ASP A 144 -8.51 -8.81 1.33
CA ASP A 144 -9.10 -9.54 0.22
C ASP A 144 -8.04 -9.97 -0.82
N PHE A 145 -7.01 -9.16 -1.05
CA PHE A 145 -5.88 -9.37 -1.96
C PHE A 145 -6.35 -9.78 -3.35
N THR A 146 -7.36 -9.08 -3.88
CA THR A 146 -7.97 -9.33 -5.17
C THR A 146 -7.31 -8.58 -6.33
N SER A 147 -6.58 -7.52 -6.01
CA SER A 147 -5.86 -6.67 -6.95
C SER A 147 -4.52 -7.26 -7.41
N ASP A 148 -4.13 -6.91 -8.64
CA ASP A 148 -2.92 -7.44 -9.25
C ASP A 148 -1.66 -6.90 -8.52
N VAL A 149 -0.70 -7.80 -8.28
CA VAL A 149 0.66 -7.47 -7.81
C VAL A 149 1.69 -8.17 -8.69
N SER A 150 2.61 -7.42 -9.31
CA SER A 150 3.61 -8.00 -10.22
C SER A 150 4.95 -7.29 -10.16
N PHE A 151 5.99 -8.08 -9.91
CA PHE A 151 7.40 -7.68 -9.99
C PHE A 151 8.15 -8.48 -11.06
N ASN A 152 7.38 -9.16 -11.91
CA ASN A 152 7.90 -9.99 -13.00
C ASN A 152 7.29 -9.68 -14.39
N PRO A 153 6.90 -8.43 -14.74
CA PRO A 153 6.51 -8.12 -16.11
C PRO A 153 7.74 -8.21 -17.02
N SER A 154 7.60 -8.84 -18.20
CA SER A 154 8.70 -9.04 -19.16
C SER A 154 9.54 -7.75 -19.34
N PRO A 155 10.87 -7.77 -19.10
CA PRO A 155 11.74 -8.95 -18.98
C PRO A 155 11.66 -9.73 -17.66
N GLY A 156 11.09 -9.14 -16.60
CA GLY A 156 10.73 -9.78 -15.34
C GLY A 156 11.91 -10.26 -14.49
N PHE A 157 11.95 -9.88 -13.20
CA PHE A 157 13.09 -10.24 -12.34
C PHE A 157 12.71 -10.99 -11.06
N PHE A 158 11.53 -10.74 -10.48
CA PHE A 158 11.15 -11.31 -9.19
C PHE A 158 9.82 -12.08 -9.30
N PRO A 159 9.86 -13.39 -9.60
CA PRO A 159 8.67 -14.21 -9.83
C PRO A 159 7.91 -14.61 -8.56
N SER A 160 8.41 -14.27 -7.37
CA SER A 160 7.76 -14.59 -6.10
C SER A 160 7.51 -13.32 -5.31
N GLN A 161 6.33 -13.22 -4.71
CA GLN A 161 5.90 -12.11 -3.88
C GLN A 161 5.30 -12.65 -2.59
N VAL A 162 5.67 -12.05 -1.47
CA VAL A 162 4.94 -12.19 -0.20
C VAL A 162 4.33 -10.84 0.07
N VAL A 163 3.00 -10.79 0.13
CA VAL A 163 2.23 -9.57 0.40
C VAL A 163 1.56 -9.74 1.76
N THR A 164 1.65 -8.70 2.57
CA THR A 164 0.87 -8.50 3.79
C THR A 164 0.19 -7.13 3.69
N GLU A 165 -0.59 -6.76 4.70
CA GLU A 165 -1.27 -5.46 4.76
C GLU A 165 -0.32 -4.28 4.47
N ASP A 166 0.83 -4.21 5.15
CA ASP A 166 1.75 -3.06 5.07
C ASP A 166 3.09 -3.36 4.37
N ASP A 167 3.29 -4.58 3.85
CA ASP A 167 4.59 -5.05 3.36
C ASP A 167 4.48 -5.90 2.10
N ILE A 168 5.35 -5.65 1.11
CA ILE A 168 5.58 -6.51 -0.05
C ILE A 168 7.05 -6.88 -0.16
N LEU A 169 7.35 -8.18 -0.14
CA LEU A 169 8.67 -8.71 -0.46
C LEU A 169 8.65 -9.48 -1.78
N ALA A 170 9.26 -8.89 -2.82
CA ALA A 170 9.50 -9.53 -4.11
C ALA A 170 10.88 -10.22 -4.13
N SER A 171 10.94 -11.46 -4.61
CA SER A 171 12.14 -12.28 -4.62
C SER A 171 12.08 -13.43 -5.64
N GLY A 172 13.00 -14.39 -5.54
CA GLY A 172 12.99 -15.63 -6.33
C GLY A 172 13.69 -15.53 -7.69
N GLY A 173 14.29 -14.38 -8.00
CA GLY A 173 15.08 -14.17 -9.20
C GLY A 173 16.16 -13.12 -9.00
N ILE A 174 16.68 -12.56 -10.09
CA ILE A 174 17.78 -11.61 -10.07
C ILE A 174 17.44 -10.48 -11.01
N GLN A 175 17.55 -9.24 -10.53
CA GLN A 175 17.63 -8.05 -11.38
C GLN A 175 19.11 -7.68 -11.55
N PRO A 176 19.71 -7.96 -12.73
CA PRO A 176 21.12 -7.68 -12.95
C PRO A 176 21.45 -6.19 -12.84
N ASP A 177 22.71 -5.87 -12.55
CA ASP A 177 23.21 -4.51 -12.72
C ASP A 177 23.00 -4.01 -14.17
N PHE A 178 22.75 -2.72 -14.32
CA PHE A 178 22.33 -2.03 -15.57
C PHE A 178 21.05 -2.54 -16.23
N SER A 179 20.19 -3.26 -15.50
CA SER A 179 18.91 -3.76 -16.04
C SER A 179 17.71 -2.93 -15.59
N PHE A 180 16.76 -2.76 -16.51
CA PHE A 180 15.52 -2.02 -16.29
C PHE A 180 14.32 -2.96 -16.18
N ALA A 181 13.58 -2.83 -15.08
CA ALA A 181 12.29 -3.45 -14.85
C ALA A 181 11.20 -2.45 -15.25
N GLY A 182 10.44 -2.76 -16.31
CA GLY A 182 9.30 -1.95 -16.69
C GLY A 182 8.04 -2.44 -16.01
N ASN A 183 7.36 -1.58 -15.26
CA ASN A 183 6.01 -1.80 -14.71
C ASN A 183 5.93 -2.74 -13.51
N PHE A 184 6.80 -2.59 -12.50
CA PHE A 184 6.40 -3.10 -11.18
C PHE A 184 5.06 -2.47 -10.82
N LEU A 185 4.14 -3.29 -10.33
CA LEU A 185 2.78 -2.88 -10.08
C LEU A 185 2.25 -3.48 -8.79
N PHE A 186 1.53 -2.66 -8.04
CA PHE A 186 0.86 -3.01 -6.80
C PHE A 186 -0.22 -1.95 -6.52
N HIS A 187 -1.18 -2.30 -5.69
CA HIS A 187 -2.29 -1.43 -5.32
C HIS A 187 -2.12 -0.96 -3.88
N VAL A 188 -2.58 0.24 -3.58
CA VAL A 188 -2.55 0.80 -2.22
C VAL A 188 -3.90 1.40 -1.91
N ASP A 189 -4.50 0.95 -0.82
CA ASP A 189 -5.69 1.53 -0.25
C ASP A 189 -5.35 2.73 0.62
N VAL A 190 -5.99 3.85 0.32
CA VAL A 190 -5.72 5.13 0.98
C VAL A 190 -6.96 5.56 1.76
N PRO A 191 -6.94 5.47 3.10
CA PRO A 191 -8.06 5.88 3.95
C PRO A 191 -8.05 7.40 4.17
N ASP A 192 -9.12 7.93 4.73
CA ASP A 192 -9.11 9.27 5.31
C ASP A 192 -8.43 9.35 6.67
N GLY A 193 -8.32 10.59 7.17
CA GLY A 193 -7.82 10.85 8.51
C GLY A 193 -6.29 10.86 8.58
N ILE A 194 -5.62 10.60 7.45
CA ILE A 194 -4.19 10.79 7.25
C ILE A 194 -3.93 11.97 6.33
N SER A 195 -2.95 12.81 6.68
CA SER A 195 -2.54 13.93 5.83
C SER A 195 -1.53 13.53 4.76
N SER A 196 -0.84 12.40 4.99
CA SER A 196 0.19 11.87 4.11
C SER A 196 0.60 10.48 4.56
N PHE A 197 1.09 9.67 3.64
CA PHE A 197 1.81 8.43 3.96
C PHE A 197 3.07 8.30 3.08
N THR A 198 3.87 7.28 3.35
CA THR A 198 5.13 7.01 2.67
C THR A 198 5.17 5.58 2.18
N ILE A 199 5.49 5.42 0.90
CA ILE A 199 5.88 4.14 0.32
C ILE A 199 7.42 4.10 0.35
N ARG A 200 7.97 3.29 1.24
CA ARG A 200 9.40 3.02 1.33
C ARG A 200 9.75 1.84 0.44
N GLN A 201 10.81 1.97 -0.35
CA GLN A 201 11.23 0.93 -1.27
C GLN A 201 12.73 0.69 -1.25
N SER A 202 13.14 -0.57 -1.11
CA SER A 202 14.55 -0.95 -0.95
C SER A 202 14.92 -2.14 -1.84
N PRO A 203 15.93 -2.01 -2.72
CA PRO A 203 16.51 -3.17 -3.40
C PRO A 203 17.32 -4.02 -2.41
N ILE A 204 17.30 -5.33 -2.61
CA ILE A 204 18.05 -6.29 -1.80
C ILE A 204 19.21 -6.82 -2.63
N ALA A 205 20.43 -6.38 -2.33
CA ALA A 205 21.63 -6.83 -3.03
C ALA A 205 21.85 -8.34 -2.87
N VAL A 206 22.28 -9.00 -3.96
CA VAL A 206 22.81 -10.37 -3.87
C VAL A 206 24.15 -10.30 -3.11
N PRO A 207 24.34 -11.07 -2.02
CA PRO A 207 25.63 -11.11 -1.34
C PRO A 207 26.74 -11.58 -2.29
N GLU A 208 27.85 -10.82 -2.35
CA GLU A 208 29.00 -11.20 -3.19
C GLU A 208 29.56 -12.58 -2.78
N PRO A 209 29.59 -13.59 -3.69
CA PRO A 209 30.07 -14.93 -3.35
C PRO A 209 31.58 -14.98 -3.04
N SER A 210 32.34 -14.06 -3.63
CA SER A 210 33.81 -14.15 -3.76
C SER A 210 34.59 -13.52 -2.61
N THR A 211 34.06 -12.48 -1.97
CA THR A 211 34.82 -11.73 -0.95
C THR A 211 35.06 -12.59 0.30
N ALA A 212 34.06 -13.39 0.70
CA ALA A 212 34.23 -14.38 1.76
C ALA A 212 35.26 -15.47 1.40
N LEU A 213 35.23 -15.96 0.16
CA LEU A 213 36.16 -17.00 -0.29
C LEU A 213 37.61 -16.47 -0.37
N PHE A 214 37.83 -15.27 -0.91
CA PHE A 214 39.17 -14.70 -1.01
C PHE A 214 39.72 -14.28 0.35
N VAL A 215 38.89 -13.80 1.28
CA VAL A 215 39.30 -13.57 2.67
C VAL A 215 39.66 -14.90 3.34
N ALA A 216 38.85 -15.95 3.17
CA ALA A 216 39.16 -17.27 3.73
C ALA A 216 40.47 -17.83 3.16
N LEU A 217 40.68 -17.77 1.84
CA LEU A 217 41.93 -18.20 1.20
C LEU A 217 43.13 -17.35 1.64
N GLY A 218 42.95 -16.04 1.80
CA GLY A 218 43.99 -15.14 2.31
C GLY A 218 44.40 -15.46 3.75
N LEU A 219 43.44 -15.73 4.63
CA LEU A 219 43.69 -16.13 6.02
C LEU A 219 44.39 -17.50 6.12
N VAL A 220 43.98 -18.47 5.29
CA VAL A 220 44.65 -19.78 5.20
C VAL A 220 46.09 -19.62 4.72
N GLY A 221 46.34 -18.77 3.72
CA GLY A 221 47.69 -18.46 3.24
C GLY A 221 48.59 -17.82 4.31
N LEU A 222 48.05 -16.89 5.11
CA LEU A 222 48.77 -16.26 6.23
C LEU A 222 49.08 -17.26 7.35
N ALA A 223 48.15 -18.15 7.68
CA ALA A 223 48.36 -19.20 8.68
C ALA A 223 49.44 -20.20 8.24
N ALA A 224 49.42 -20.63 6.98
CA ALA A 224 50.42 -21.53 6.42
C ALA A 224 51.83 -20.91 6.41
N ARG A 225 51.95 -19.61 6.06
CA ARG A 225 53.24 -18.89 6.09
C ARG A 225 53.85 -18.78 7.49
N ARG A 226 53.04 -18.78 8.55
CA ARG A 226 53.53 -18.68 9.94
C ARG A 226 54.08 -20.02 10.47
N GLN A 227 53.79 -21.12 9.79
CA GLN A 227 54.24 -22.47 10.17
C GLN A 227 55.50 -22.94 9.43
N SER A 228 55.96 -22.16 8.45
CA SER A 228 57.19 -22.35 7.67
C SER A 228 58.27 -21.37 8.09
#